data_AF-A0A3N6NX11-F1
#
_entry.id   AF-A0A3N6NX11-F1
#
_cell.length_a   1.000
_cell.length_b   1.000
_cell.length_c   1.000
_cell.angle_alpha   90.00
_cell.angle_beta   90.00
_cell.angle_gamma   90.00
#
_symmetry.space_group_name_H-M   'P 1'
#
loop_
_entity.id
_entity.type
_entity.pdbx_description
1 polymer ?
#
loop_
_entity_poly.entity_id
_entity_poly.type
_entity_poly.pdbx_seq_one_letter_code
_entity_poly.pdbx_strand_id
1 'polypeptide(L)'
;KQKSGILQSMVTRAAFLSDESHRIRFVYIPKHTSWLNQIECWFSILARRLLRRSSFSSTSDLKQKILNFIDYFNCTLARPFIWKFQGFSEDD
;
A
#
# COMPACT_ATOMS: atom_id res chain seq x y z
N LYS A 1 -20.14 17.50 0.00
CA LYS A 1 -19.56 16.30 0.68
C LYS A 1 -20.64 15.72 1.59
N GLN A 2 -21.06 14.46 1.38
CA GLN A 2 -22.12 13.83 2.16
C GLN A 2 -21.81 13.88 3.66
N LYS A 3 -22.78 14.34 4.46
CA LYS A 3 -22.72 14.46 5.92
C LYS A 3 -23.79 13.58 6.59
N SER A 4 -23.99 12.37 6.06
CA SER A 4 -25.03 11.45 6.53
C SER A 4 -24.52 10.01 6.57
N GLY A 5 -25.14 9.19 7.42
CA GLY A 5 -24.78 7.78 7.61
C GLY A 5 -23.35 7.59 8.10
N ILE A 6 -22.66 6.60 7.54
CA ILE A 6 -21.28 6.22 7.91
C ILE A 6 -20.30 7.40 7.76
N LEU A 7 -20.55 8.34 6.85
CA LEU A 7 -19.65 9.47 6.58
C LEU A 7 -19.90 10.69 7.48
N GLN A 8 -20.84 10.62 8.41
CA GLN A 8 -21.26 11.75 9.25
C GLN A 8 -20.17 12.23 10.21
N SER A 9 -19.39 11.34 10.81
CA SER A 9 -18.38 11.68 11.82
C SER A 9 -17.16 10.75 11.75
N MET A 10 -16.08 11.09 12.48
CA MET A 10 -14.96 10.16 12.64
C MET A 10 -15.37 8.88 13.37
N VAL A 11 -16.25 8.98 14.37
CA VAL A 11 -16.72 7.84 15.17
C VAL A 11 -17.50 6.85 14.32
N THR A 12 -18.45 7.33 13.51
CA THR A 12 -19.27 6.48 12.63
C THR A 12 -18.42 5.81 11.54
N ARG A 13 -17.43 6.52 10.99
CA ARG A 13 -16.46 5.93 10.05
C ARG A 13 -15.57 4.88 10.72
N ALA A 14 -15.06 5.16 11.92
CA ALA A 14 -14.21 4.23 12.64
C ALA A 14 -14.98 2.95 12.98
N ALA A 15 -16.22 3.06 13.47
CA ALA A 15 -17.07 1.90 13.74
C ALA A 15 -17.27 1.03 12.50
N PHE A 16 -17.57 1.63 11.34
CA PHE A 16 -17.70 0.90 10.08
C PHE A 16 -16.38 0.26 9.64
N LEU A 17 -15.26 0.98 9.65
CA LEU A 17 -13.98 0.47 9.17
C LEU A 17 -13.42 -0.66 10.05
N SER A 18 -13.76 -0.66 11.34
CA SER A 18 -13.32 -1.67 12.31
C SER A 18 -14.22 -2.91 12.38
N ASP A 19 -15.38 -2.92 11.72
CA ASP A 19 -16.33 -4.04 11.77
C ASP A 19 -15.76 -5.32 11.12
N GLU A 20 -15.26 -6.21 11.98
CA GLU A 20 -15.81 -7.56 12.17
C GLU A 20 -16.17 -8.33 10.91
N SER A 21 -17.45 -8.15 10.59
CA SER A 21 -18.25 -8.90 9.64
C SER A 21 -17.97 -8.53 8.19
N HIS A 22 -17.22 -7.45 7.93
CA HIS A 22 -16.94 -7.02 6.58
C HIS A 22 -16.03 -8.01 5.83
N ARG A 23 -16.40 -8.31 4.58
CA ARG A 23 -15.56 -9.09 3.66
C ARG A 23 -14.17 -8.48 3.46
N ILE A 24 -14.09 -7.15 3.47
CA ILE A 24 -12.83 -6.41 3.35
C ILE A 24 -12.56 -5.76 4.70
N ARG A 25 -11.45 -6.15 5.33
CA ARG A 25 -11.02 -5.62 6.63
C ARG A 25 -9.81 -4.72 6.44
N PHE A 26 -9.85 -3.54 7.07
CA PHE A 26 -8.73 -2.62 7.07
C PHE A 26 -7.85 -2.87 8.29
N VAL A 27 -6.58 -3.23 8.04
CA VAL A 27 -5.58 -3.40 9.09
C VAL A 27 -4.71 -2.16 9.13
N TYR A 28 -4.68 -1.49 10.29
CA TYR A 28 -3.85 -0.32 10.50
C TYR A 28 -2.55 -0.72 11.19
N ILE A 29 -1.43 -0.38 10.56
CA ILE A 29 -0.11 -0.53 11.15
C ILE A 29 0.14 0.56 12.19
N PRO A 30 0.99 0.31 13.20
CA PRO A 30 1.38 1.30 14.20
C PRO A 30 1.92 2.59 13.56
N LYS A 31 1.80 3.71 14.28
CA LYS A 31 2.33 4.99 13.78
C LYS A 31 3.84 4.86 13.53
N HIS A 32 4.32 5.54 12.49
CA HIS A 32 5.74 5.56 12.10
C HIS A 32 6.33 4.20 11.67
N THR A 33 5.49 3.22 11.33
CA THR A 33 5.95 1.88 10.88
C THR A 33 5.72 1.63 9.39
N SER A 34 5.91 2.63 8.52
CA SER A 34 5.71 2.47 7.06
C SER A 34 6.51 1.30 6.46
N TRP A 35 7.63 0.91 7.08
CA TRP A 35 8.42 -0.27 6.72
C TRP A 35 7.67 -1.61 6.88
N LEU A 36 6.59 -1.67 7.66
CA LEU A 36 5.70 -2.84 7.75
C LEU A 36 4.76 -2.96 6.55
N ASN A 37 4.54 -1.87 5.81
CA ASN A 37 3.68 -1.87 4.65
C ASN A 37 4.42 -2.46 3.44
N GLN A 38 4.00 -3.65 2.99
CA GLN A 38 4.67 -4.38 1.92
C GLN A 38 4.71 -3.59 0.60
N ILE A 39 3.72 -2.72 0.35
CA ILE A 39 3.70 -1.91 -0.87
C ILE A 39 4.89 -0.95 -0.93
N GLU A 40 5.42 -0.50 0.22
CA GLU A 40 6.60 0.36 0.30
C GLU A 40 7.87 -0.40 -0.13
N CYS A 41 7.95 -1.71 0.16
CA CYS A 41 9.00 -2.57 -0.37
C CYS A 41 8.92 -2.66 -1.90
N TRP A 42 7.72 -2.79 -2.46
CA TRP A 42 7.52 -2.81 -3.90
C TRP A 42 7.88 -1.45 -4.55
N PHE A 43 7.46 -0.33 -3.96
CA PHE A 43 7.83 1.01 -4.43
C PHE A 43 9.35 1.22 -4.41
N SER A 44 10.04 0.68 -3.41
CA SER A 44 11.50 0.70 -3.36
C SER A 44 12.15 -0.05 -4.53
N ILE A 45 11.53 -1.14 -5.02
CA ILE A 45 11.97 -1.87 -6.21
C ILE A 45 11.71 -1.04 -7.47
N LEU A 46 10.50 -0.49 -7.62
CA LEU A 46 10.13 0.40 -8.73
C LEU A 46 11.10 1.58 -8.84
N ALA A 47 11.37 2.25 -7.72
CA ALA A 47 12.26 3.38 -7.67
C ALA A 47 13.68 3.02 -8.10
N ARG A 48 14.23 1.90 -7.61
CA ARG A 48 15.60 1.48 -7.95
C ARG A 48 15.74 1.00 -9.39
N ARG A 49 14.74 0.29 -9.92
CA ARG A 49 14.83 -0.40 -11.23
C ARG A 49 14.34 0.47 -12.39
N LEU A 50 13.27 1.23 -12.18
CA LEU A 50 12.70 2.08 -13.23
C LEU A 50 13.06 3.55 -13.01
N LEU A 51 12.76 4.14 -11.85
CA LEU A 51 12.74 5.61 -11.75
C LEU A 51 14.14 6.24 -11.64
N ARG A 52 15.05 5.68 -10.83
CA ARG A 52 16.33 6.33 -10.46
C ARG A 52 17.26 6.63 -11.63
N ARG A 53 17.16 5.90 -12.75
CA ARG A 53 18.06 6.04 -13.91
C ARG A 53 17.32 6.30 -15.22
N SER A 54 16.01 6.57 -15.16
CA SER A 54 15.23 6.84 -16.37
C SER A 54 15.09 8.34 -16.58
N SER A 55 15.21 8.73 -17.85
CA SER A 55 14.66 9.98 -18.35
C SER A 55 13.33 9.68 -19.04
N PHE A 56 12.35 10.57 -18.86
CA PHE A 56 11.01 10.44 -19.42
C PHE A 56 10.72 11.66 -20.27
N SER A 57 10.16 11.45 -21.46
CA SER A 57 9.85 12.54 -22.39
C SER A 57 8.57 13.29 -22.03
N SER A 58 7.69 12.66 -21.24
CA SER A 58 6.43 13.23 -20.77
C SER A 58 5.87 12.46 -19.58
N THR A 59 4.84 12.99 -18.92
CA THR A 59 4.08 12.28 -17.88
C THR A 59 3.34 11.06 -18.41
N SER A 60 2.91 11.10 -19.68
CA SER A 60 2.27 9.96 -20.36
C SER A 60 3.27 8.81 -20.56
N ASP A 61 4.49 9.12 -21.00
CA ASP A 61 5.59 8.15 -21.14
C ASP A 61 5.94 7.52 -19.78
N LEU A 62 6.07 8.33 -18.72
CA LEU A 62 6.26 7.83 -17.36
C LEU A 62 5.15 6.85 -16.94
N LYS A 63 3.88 7.23 -17.14
CA LYS A 63 2.74 6.36 -16.81
C LYS A 63 2.83 5.04 -17.55
N GLN A 64 3.07 5.07 -18.86
CA GLN A 64 3.13 3.85 -19.66
C GLN A 64 4.28 2.94 -19.24
N LYS A 65 5.46 3.51 -18.94
CA LYS A 65 6.61 2.74 -18.45
C LYS A 65 6.35 2.12 -17.08
N ILE A 66 5.61 2.79 -16.18
CA ILE A 66 5.20 2.21 -14.89
C ILE A 66 4.25 1.03 -15.13
N LEU A 67 3.25 1.18 -16.00
CA LEU A 67 2.31 0.09 -16.31
C LEU A 67 3.03 -1.13 -16.92
N ASN A 68 3.90 -0.91 -17.91
CA ASN A 68 4.70 -1.97 -18.51
C ASN A 68 5.60 -2.66 -17.46
N PHE A 69 6.17 -1.90 -16.52
CA PHE A 69 6.96 -2.45 -15.43
C PHE A 69 6.11 -3.30 -14.48
N ILE A 70 4.88 -2.88 -14.16
CA ILE A 70 3.94 -3.66 -13.34
C ILE A 70 3.64 -4.99 -14.02
N ASP A 71 3.29 -4.98 -15.31
CA ASP A 71 2.99 -6.20 -16.08
C ASP A 71 4.19 -7.15 -16.10
N TYR A 72 5.37 -6.63 -16.42
CA TYR A 72 6.61 -7.41 -16.40
C TYR A 72 6.92 -7.97 -15.01
N PHE A 73 6.80 -7.15 -13.96
CA PHE A 73 7.06 -7.56 -12.59
C PHE A 73 6.12 -8.70 -12.17
N ASN A 74 4.83 -8.58 -12.47
CA ASN A 74 3.82 -9.59 -12.15
C ASN A 74 4.10 -10.92 -12.84
N CYS A 75 4.53 -10.90 -14.10
CA CYS A 75 4.81 -12.11 -14.86
C CYS A 75 6.12 -12.81 -14.47
N THR A 76 7.15 -12.06 -14.03
CA THR A 76 8.53 -12.60 -13.99
C THR A 76 9.21 -12.50 -12.62
N LEU A 77 8.79 -11.56 -11.78
CA LEU A 77 9.50 -11.19 -10.55
C LEU A 77 8.62 -11.28 -9.30
N ALA A 78 7.31 -11.42 -9.48
CA ALA A 78 6.36 -11.52 -8.38
C ALA A 78 6.72 -12.71 -7.48
N ARG A 79 7.07 -12.38 -6.25
CA ARG A 79 7.27 -13.33 -5.16
C ARG A 79 6.58 -12.77 -3.92
N PRO A 80 5.97 -13.61 -3.08
CA PRO A 80 5.43 -13.16 -1.82
C PRO A 80 6.50 -12.43 -1.00
N PHE A 81 6.17 -11.24 -0.49
CA PHE A 81 7.03 -10.56 0.47
C PHE A 81 6.94 -11.32 1.80
N ILE A 82 8.08 -11.75 2.32
CA ILE A 82 8.13 -12.46 3.59
C ILE A 82 7.90 -11.45 4.71
N TRP A 83 6.78 -11.60 5.42
CA TRP A 83 6.51 -10.85 6.63
C TRP A 83 7.39 -11.39 7.78
N LYS A 84 8.25 -10.53 8.32
CA LYS A 84 9.15 -10.87 9.43
C LYS A 84 8.71 -10.27 10.77
N PHE A 85 7.74 -9.37 10.76
CA PHE A 85 7.25 -8.74 11.97
C PHE A 85 6.31 -9.70 12.71
N GLN A 86 6.54 -9.89 14.00
CA GLN A 86 5.80 -10.83 14.85
C GLN A 86 4.87 -10.13 15.86
N GLY A 87 4.81 -8.80 15.84
CA GLY A 87 4.12 -7.99 16.83
C GLY A 87 5.09 -7.29 17.77
N PHE A 88 4.55 -6.39 18.60
CA PHE A 88 5.28 -5.90 19.77
C PHE A 88 5.07 -6.90 20.91
N SER A 89 6.10 -7.12 21.71
CA SER A 89 5.99 -7.91 22.93
C SER A 89 5.01 -7.20 23.89
N GLU A 90 4.30 -7.96 24.73
CA GLU A 90 3.36 -7.39 25.71
C GLU A 90 4.05 -6.52 26.78
N ASP A 91 5.38 -6.54 26.84
CA ASP A 91 6.22 -5.86 27.83
C ASP A 91 6.81 -4.49 27.38
N ASP A 92 6.48 -4.00 26.16
CA ASP A 92 6.95 -2.71 25.62
C ASP A 92 5.90 -1.59 25.61
#